data_AF-A0A3N5YTE3-F1
#
_entry.id   AF-A0A3N5YTE3-F1
#
_cell.length_a   1.000
_cell.length_b   1.000
_cell.length_c   1.000
_cell.angle_alpha   90.00
_cell.angle_beta   90.00
_cell.angle_gamma   90.00
#
_symmetry.space_group_name_H-M   'P 1'
#
loop_
_entity.id
_entity.type
_entity.pdbx_description
1 polymer ?
#
loop_
_entity_poly.entity_id
_entity_poly.type
_entity_poly.pdbx_seq_one_letter_code
_entity_poly.pdbx_strand_id
1 'polypeptide(L)'
;MRRSVLSVVLAGVALTGCSNFRDLFSAHSDVAAEAGAVQLPAQRLADMMAGVTKGQRQRVTRETADFITDTWVDYALFSQAVALNKLPVDSASVAEAVWPELAELKGTHFHDTLMSRRVARSDSAADSLYRTDVRVLQHILFGARNAPPPVKEATRKKAEATLVRVRKGADFSRLASELYEDPGSKSDSGFLPPSPKGRFVASFDSAAWALQPGQTSGVVETPFGFHLIRRPPLGEVRGRLDDFLLERAGAAVDSTFMDSLAQANKIDIEDDAPATIRSALGAAEESRRSEQTIANYKGGELTVQQFLRWVRALPPQYLQQLKAADDSTLIRFARVLTQNTLLLREADAANIRPTELEWKTMERKYLSQLDTLKAEMGLTGADLTDTTVSAGERQKVAGLKMEQYFDNLIAGKTTLRPLPSALASLLRERLPFRIDQAGMSRAMDIAKEAKAEADSAEGAGSPVRRAPGGPPIPGAGALPRMPGQPGSTRAPAPGATRPAPTGADSAARKP
;
A
#
# COMPACT_ATOMS: atom_id res chain seq x y z
N MET A 1 -56.33 67.15 19.09
CA MET A 1 -56.51 65.85 19.79
C MET A 1 -55.16 65.15 19.83
N ARG A 2 -54.45 65.20 20.97
CA ARG A 2 -54.08 64.07 21.85
C ARG A 2 -53.28 62.97 21.10
N ARG A 3 -51.94 62.90 21.22
CA ARG A 3 -51.06 62.52 22.36
C ARG A 3 -50.76 61.01 22.44
N SER A 4 -49.45 60.74 22.55
CA SER A 4 -48.77 59.56 23.15
C SER A 4 -48.61 58.33 22.25
N VAL A 5 -47.40 57.90 21.82
CA VAL A 5 -46.18 57.47 22.56
C VAL A 5 -46.44 56.25 23.46
N LEU A 6 -45.91 55.10 23.04
CA LEU A 6 -45.22 54.19 23.96
C LEU A 6 -44.16 53.38 23.20
N SER A 7 -42.89 53.75 23.43
CA SER A 7 -41.70 52.94 23.20
C SER A 7 -41.58 51.92 24.33
N VAL A 8 -41.18 50.66 24.07
CA VAL A 8 -40.35 49.85 25.00
C VAL A 8 -39.51 48.83 24.22
N VAL A 9 -38.21 49.13 24.19
CA VAL A 9 -37.03 48.29 24.46
C VAL A 9 -36.71 47.07 23.58
N LEU A 10 -35.58 47.25 22.89
CA LEU A 10 -34.62 46.24 22.44
C LEU A 10 -34.23 45.28 23.58
N ALA A 11 -34.41 43.97 23.38
CA ALA A 11 -33.60 42.97 24.06
C ALA A 11 -32.95 42.08 23.00
N GLY A 12 -31.68 42.38 22.72
CA GLY A 12 -30.84 41.49 21.94
C GLY A 12 -30.62 40.19 22.72
N VAL A 13 -30.97 39.08 22.10
CA VAL A 13 -30.40 37.78 22.42
C VAL A 13 -29.67 37.30 21.17
N ALA A 14 -28.36 37.47 21.19
CA ALA A 14 -27.47 36.70 20.34
C ALA A 14 -27.55 35.25 20.81
N LEU A 15 -28.20 34.39 20.02
CA LEU A 15 -28.00 32.94 20.08
C LEU A 15 -27.35 32.50 18.78
N THR A 16 -26.02 32.50 18.85
CA THR A 16 -25.14 31.61 18.11
C THR A 16 -25.65 30.17 18.19
N GLY A 17 -26.08 29.61 17.07
CA GLY A 17 -26.56 28.22 17.02
C GLY A 17 -27.36 27.88 15.76
N CYS A 18 -26.86 28.25 14.58
CA CYS A 18 -27.53 27.94 13.29
C CYS A 18 -26.71 27.00 12.39
N SER A 19 -25.82 26.17 12.95
CA SER A 19 -25.37 24.94 12.29
C SER A 19 -26.32 23.77 12.58
N ASN A 20 -26.81 23.65 13.81
CA ASN A 20 -27.61 22.49 14.25
C ASN A 20 -29.06 22.47 13.74
N PHE A 21 -29.57 23.55 13.14
CA PHE A 21 -30.94 23.56 12.58
C PHE A 21 -30.98 23.11 11.10
N ARG A 22 -29.83 23.14 10.41
CA ARG A 22 -29.71 22.66 9.02
C ARG A 22 -29.56 21.14 8.96
N ASP A 23 -29.04 20.53 10.03
CA ASP A 23 -28.92 19.07 10.20
C ASP A 23 -30.23 18.38 10.62
N LEU A 24 -31.24 19.14 11.09
CA LEU A 24 -32.55 18.60 11.46
C LEU A 24 -33.52 18.42 10.27
N PHE A 25 -33.16 18.91 9.08
CA PHE A 25 -34.01 18.87 7.88
C PHE A 25 -33.28 18.37 6.61
N SER A 26 -32.05 17.85 6.73
CA SER A 26 -31.47 17.05 5.66
C SER A 26 -32.12 15.67 5.70
N ALA A 27 -32.90 15.32 4.67
CA ALA A 27 -33.41 13.96 4.53
C ALA A 27 -32.20 13.01 4.60
N HIS A 28 -32.10 12.22 5.67
CA HIS A 28 -31.05 11.23 5.80
C HIS A 28 -31.22 10.24 4.65
N SER A 29 -30.32 10.28 3.67
CA SER A 29 -30.39 9.41 2.50
C SER A 29 -30.36 7.95 2.98
N ASP A 30 -31.37 7.17 2.63
CA ASP A 30 -31.45 5.75 2.98
C ASP A 30 -30.48 4.89 2.14
N VAL A 31 -29.86 5.48 1.12
CA VAL A 31 -28.98 4.82 0.14
C VAL A 31 -27.58 5.38 0.27
N ALA A 32 -26.58 4.50 0.47
CA ALA A 32 -25.17 4.86 0.54
C ALA A 32 -24.51 4.90 -0.84
N ALA A 33 -24.92 4.04 -1.77
CA ALA A 33 -24.41 4.05 -3.14
C ALA A 33 -25.42 3.48 -4.15
N GLU A 34 -25.24 3.85 -5.41
CA GLU A 34 -25.98 3.34 -6.56
C GLU A 34 -24.98 2.98 -7.66
N ALA A 35 -25.19 1.87 -8.36
CA ALA A 35 -24.33 1.44 -9.46
C ALA A 35 -25.15 0.65 -10.48
N GLY A 36 -25.36 1.23 -11.66
CA GLY A 36 -26.32 0.71 -12.64
C GLY A 36 -27.73 0.60 -12.05
N ALA A 37 -28.32 -0.60 -12.06
CA ALA A 37 -29.68 -0.85 -11.55
C ALA A 37 -29.74 -1.31 -10.09
N VAL A 38 -28.61 -1.33 -9.37
CA VAL A 38 -28.54 -1.77 -7.97
C VAL A 38 -28.25 -0.60 -7.04
N GLN A 39 -28.77 -0.69 -5.82
CA GLN A 39 -28.57 0.27 -4.76
C GLN A 39 -27.99 -0.44 -3.54
N LEU A 40 -27.13 0.26 -2.80
CA LEU A 40 -26.60 -0.15 -1.51
C LEU A 40 -27.32 0.66 -0.43
N PRO A 41 -28.31 0.08 0.28
CA PRO A 41 -28.95 0.73 1.41
C PRO A 41 -27.95 1.02 2.54
N ALA A 42 -28.13 2.13 3.26
CA ALA A 42 -27.30 2.50 4.40
C ALA A 42 -27.30 1.40 5.49
N GLN A 43 -28.46 0.76 5.74
CA GLN A 43 -28.56 -0.38 6.65
C GLN A 43 -27.69 -1.55 6.19
N ARG A 44 -27.74 -1.88 4.90
CA ARG A 44 -26.95 -2.98 4.34
C ARG A 44 -25.46 -2.72 4.49
N LEU A 45 -25.00 -1.51 4.17
CA LEU A 45 -23.60 -1.11 4.38
C LEU A 45 -23.20 -1.21 5.87
N ALA A 46 -24.09 -0.82 6.79
CA ALA A 46 -23.86 -0.98 8.22
C ALA A 46 -23.67 -2.45 8.62
N ASP A 47 -24.51 -3.34 8.11
CA ASP A 47 -24.42 -4.79 8.34
C ASP A 47 -23.10 -5.36 7.80
N MET A 48 -22.64 -4.90 6.62
CA MET A 48 -21.34 -5.30 6.06
C MET A 48 -20.17 -4.85 6.96
N MET A 49 -20.19 -3.60 7.44
CA MET A 49 -19.17 -3.09 8.38
C MET A 49 -19.16 -3.89 9.70
N ALA A 50 -20.33 -4.19 10.26
CA ALA A 50 -20.46 -4.99 11.46
C ALA A 50 -19.94 -6.42 11.24
N GLY A 51 -20.24 -7.02 10.08
CA GLY A 51 -19.77 -8.35 9.69
C GLY A 51 -18.25 -8.45 9.59
N VAL A 52 -17.60 -7.48 8.94
CA VAL A 52 -16.13 -7.45 8.77
C VAL A 52 -15.41 -7.20 10.10
N THR A 53 -16.00 -6.41 10.99
CA THR A 53 -15.41 -6.10 12.32
C THR A 53 -15.83 -7.09 13.41
N LYS A 54 -16.60 -8.11 13.07
CA LYS A 54 -17.13 -9.09 14.03
C LYS A 54 -16.00 -9.82 14.75
N GLY A 55 -16.02 -9.80 16.08
CA GLY A 55 -14.97 -10.40 16.93
C GLY A 55 -13.63 -9.65 16.89
N GLN A 56 -13.55 -8.50 16.21
CA GLN A 56 -12.37 -7.64 16.20
C GLN A 56 -12.55 -6.48 17.19
N ARG A 57 -11.43 -6.05 17.80
CA ARG A 57 -11.39 -4.86 18.68
C ARG A 57 -11.37 -3.53 17.91
N GLN A 58 -11.26 -3.58 16.58
CA GLN A 58 -11.23 -2.38 15.74
C GLN A 58 -12.59 -1.68 15.73
N ARG A 59 -12.55 -0.35 15.68
CA ARG A 59 -13.75 0.48 15.59
C ARG A 59 -14.23 0.57 14.15
N VAL A 60 -15.51 0.83 13.96
CA VAL A 60 -16.06 1.26 12.67
C VAL A 60 -15.44 2.62 12.33
N THR A 61 -14.73 2.70 11.20
CA THR A 61 -14.09 3.94 10.73
C THR A 61 -14.61 4.35 9.36
N ARG A 62 -14.37 5.60 8.98
CA ARG A 62 -14.71 6.13 7.65
C ARG A 62 -13.96 5.37 6.57
N GLU A 63 -12.70 5.03 6.81
CA GLU A 63 -11.87 4.27 5.86
C GLU A 63 -12.46 2.89 5.58
N THR A 64 -13.01 2.21 6.59
CA THR A 64 -13.72 0.93 6.40
C THR A 64 -15.00 1.12 5.57
N ALA A 65 -15.77 2.18 5.86
CA ALA A 65 -16.98 2.48 5.10
C ALA A 65 -16.67 2.78 3.62
N ASP A 66 -15.67 3.63 3.37
CA ASP A 66 -15.21 3.99 2.03
C ASP A 66 -14.74 2.74 1.29
N PHE A 67 -13.88 1.91 1.91
CA PHE A 67 -13.37 0.67 1.31
C PHE A 67 -14.50 -0.30 0.91
N ILE A 68 -15.46 -0.55 1.82
CA ILE A 68 -16.58 -1.47 1.53
C ILE A 68 -17.45 -0.90 0.41
N THR A 69 -17.72 0.40 0.43
CA THR A 69 -18.59 1.05 -0.56
C THR A 69 -17.96 1.08 -1.93
N ASP A 70 -16.67 1.45 -2.03
CA ASP A 70 -15.92 1.41 -3.28
C ASP A 70 -15.87 -0.01 -3.86
N THR A 71 -15.58 -0.99 -3.00
CA THR A 71 -15.57 -2.41 -3.41
C THR A 71 -16.95 -2.83 -3.88
N TRP A 72 -18.02 -2.47 -3.16
CA TRP A 72 -19.38 -2.80 -3.58
C TRP A 72 -19.74 -2.18 -4.93
N VAL A 73 -19.41 -0.89 -5.15
CA VAL A 73 -19.64 -0.20 -6.42
C VAL A 73 -18.92 -0.90 -7.57
N ASP A 74 -17.67 -1.31 -7.38
CA ASP A 74 -16.89 -1.98 -8.44
C ASP A 74 -17.52 -3.31 -8.86
N TYR A 75 -17.97 -4.11 -7.90
CA TYR A 75 -18.60 -5.42 -8.17
C TYR A 75 -20.03 -5.27 -8.67
N ALA A 76 -20.74 -4.24 -8.20
CA ALA A 76 -22.02 -3.84 -8.77
C ALA A 76 -21.84 -3.52 -10.25
N LEU A 77 -20.95 -2.60 -10.62
CA LEU A 77 -20.68 -2.23 -12.00
C LEU A 77 -20.22 -3.43 -12.84
N PHE A 78 -19.39 -4.31 -12.29
CA PHE A 78 -18.99 -5.56 -12.95
C PHE A 78 -20.20 -6.46 -13.25
N SER A 79 -21.07 -6.70 -12.26
CA SER A 79 -22.29 -7.50 -12.45
C SER A 79 -23.23 -6.90 -13.50
N GLN A 80 -23.37 -5.57 -13.51
CA GLN A 80 -24.18 -4.85 -14.47
C GLN A 80 -23.58 -4.92 -15.88
N ALA A 81 -22.24 -4.83 -16.00
CA ALA A 81 -21.55 -5.00 -17.27
C ALA A 81 -21.75 -6.41 -17.84
N VAL A 82 -21.76 -7.45 -17.00
CA VAL A 82 -22.09 -8.82 -17.42
C VAL A 82 -23.51 -8.88 -17.98
N ALA A 83 -24.51 -8.41 -17.23
CA ALA A 83 -25.92 -8.47 -17.63
C ALA A 83 -26.25 -7.69 -18.92
N LEU A 84 -25.48 -6.63 -19.18
CA LEU A 84 -25.59 -5.78 -20.36
C LEU A 84 -24.74 -6.27 -21.54
N ASN A 85 -23.95 -7.35 -21.38
CA ASN A 85 -22.93 -7.80 -22.34
C ASN A 85 -21.95 -6.66 -22.73
N LYS A 86 -21.50 -5.90 -21.74
CA LYS A 86 -20.61 -4.73 -21.87
C LYS A 86 -19.27 -4.93 -21.16
N LEU A 87 -18.91 -6.16 -20.82
CA LEU A 87 -17.57 -6.43 -20.31
C LEU A 87 -16.51 -6.08 -21.38
N PRO A 88 -15.38 -5.46 -20.99
CA PRO A 88 -14.34 -5.05 -21.92
C PRO A 88 -13.49 -6.25 -22.37
N VAL A 89 -14.00 -7.03 -23.33
CA VAL A 89 -13.39 -8.29 -23.80
C VAL A 89 -12.87 -8.25 -25.24
N ASP A 90 -13.15 -7.18 -25.99
CA ASP A 90 -12.52 -6.95 -27.28
C ASP A 90 -11.07 -6.46 -27.10
N SER A 91 -10.22 -6.68 -28.10
CA SER A 91 -8.78 -6.40 -28.00
C SER A 91 -8.45 -4.95 -27.59
N ALA A 92 -9.25 -3.96 -27.99
CA ALA A 92 -8.99 -2.56 -27.64
C ALA A 92 -9.37 -2.31 -26.17
N SER A 93 -10.53 -2.77 -25.74
CA SER A 93 -10.93 -2.64 -24.33
C SER A 93 -10.07 -3.49 -23.39
N VAL A 94 -9.57 -4.65 -23.84
CA VAL A 94 -8.58 -5.44 -23.09
C VAL A 94 -7.32 -4.62 -22.90
N ALA A 95 -6.80 -3.97 -23.95
CA ALA A 95 -5.60 -3.12 -23.86
C ALA A 95 -5.78 -1.95 -22.87
N GLU A 96 -6.99 -1.39 -22.78
CA GLU A 96 -7.35 -0.41 -21.76
C GLU A 96 -7.39 -1.01 -20.35
N ALA A 97 -7.93 -2.22 -20.19
CA ALA A 97 -8.06 -2.88 -18.90
C ALA A 97 -6.73 -3.44 -18.35
N VAL A 98 -5.76 -3.73 -19.22
CA VAL A 98 -4.40 -4.19 -18.86
C VAL A 98 -3.33 -3.13 -19.15
N TRP A 99 -3.75 -1.86 -19.26
CA TRP A 99 -2.85 -0.77 -19.60
C TRP A 99 -1.62 -0.67 -18.68
N PRO A 100 -1.68 -0.93 -17.35
CA PRO A 100 -0.51 -0.84 -16.49
C PRO A 100 0.56 -1.85 -16.89
N GLU A 101 0.18 -3.12 -17.08
CA GLU A 101 1.08 -4.18 -17.51
C GLU A 101 1.62 -3.92 -18.93
N LEU A 102 0.77 -3.39 -19.81
CA LEU A 102 1.18 -3.02 -21.16
C LEU A 102 2.18 -1.85 -21.17
N ALA A 103 1.96 -0.84 -20.32
CA ALA A 103 2.86 0.29 -20.15
C ALA A 103 4.22 -0.14 -19.59
N GLU A 104 4.21 -0.98 -18.55
CA GLU A 104 5.43 -1.57 -17.99
C GLU A 104 6.20 -2.36 -19.05
N LEU A 105 5.53 -3.27 -19.76
CA LEU A 105 6.16 -4.09 -20.80
C LEU A 105 6.76 -3.24 -21.93
N LYS A 106 6.03 -2.22 -22.40
CA LYS A 106 6.54 -1.27 -23.41
C LYS A 106 7.75 -0.49 -22.89
N GLY A 107 7.70 -0.03 -21.64
CA GLY A 107 8.81 0.65 -20.98
C GLY A 107 10.06 -0.22 -20.94
N THR A 108 9.90 -1.49 -20.54
CA THR A 108 10.99 -2.48 -20.50
C THR A 108 11.57 -2.75 -21.89
N HIS A 109 10.74 -3.04 -22.90
CA HIS A 109 11.24 -3.29 -24.27
C HIS A 109 11.98 -2.07 -24.85
N PHE A 110 11.50 -0.87 -24.54
CA PHE A 110 12.19 0.35 -24.96
C PHE A 110 13.52 0.52 -24.21
N HIS A 111 13.53 0.29 -22.90
CA HIS A 111 14.75 0.29 -22.09
C HIS A 111 15.78 -0.71 -22.64
N ASP A 112 15.38 -1.96 -22.93
CA ASP A 112 16.27 -2.98 -23.50
C ASP A 112 16.85 -2.56 -24.86
N THR A 113 16.05 -1.85 -25.67
CA THR A 113 16.50 -1.25 -26.92
C THR A 113 17.54 -0.15 -26.68
N LEU A 114 17.38 0.66 -25.62
CA LEU A 114 18.38 1.65 -25.24
C LEU A 114 19.66 0.99 -24.70
N MET A 115 19.54 -0.03 -23.85
CA MET A 115 20.68 -0.72 -23.25
C MET A 115 21.50 -1.48 -24.28
N SER A 116 20.86 -2.23 -25.17
CA SER A 116 21.54 -2.94 -26.26
C SER A 116 22.31 -1.98 -27.18
N ARG A 117 21.84 -0.74 -27.35
CA ARG A 117 22.54 0.29 -28.14
C ARG A 117 23.63 1.02 -27.37
N ARG A 118 23.49 1.19 -26.05
CA ARG A 118 24.34 2.09 -25.24
C ARG A 118 25.39 1.37 -24.40
N VAL A 119 25.19 0.11 -24.05
CA VAL A 119 26.09 -0.65 -23.19
C VAL A 119 26.83 -1.69 -24.02
N ALA A 120 28.03 -1.32 -24.50
CA ALA A 120 28.95 -2.30 -25.06
C ALA A 120 29.44 -3.23 -23.93
N ARG A 121 29.17 -4.54 -24.05
CA ARG A 121 29.75 -5.53 -23.12
C ARG A 121 31.27 -5.54 -23.31
N SER A 122 31.99 -5.19 -22.26
CA SER A 122 33.45 -5.34 -22.22
C SER A 122 33.78 -6.63 -21.50
N ASP A 123 34.37 -7.59 -22.23
CA ASP A 123 34.81 -8.88 -21.67
C ASP A 123 35.77 -8.72 -20.48
N SER A 124 36.46 -7.57 -20.42
CA SER A 124 37.41 -7.23 -19.36
C SER A 124 36.80 -6.59 -18.11
N ALA A 125 35.54 -6.12 -18.17
CA ALA A 125 34.91 -5.44 -17.05
C ALA A 125 34.58 -6.42 -15.90
N ALA A 126 34.03 -7.60 -16.21
CA ALA A 126 33.78 -8.63 -15.21
C ALA A 126 35.06 -9.12 -14.54
N ASP A 127 36.13 -9.30 -15.32
CA ASP A 127 37.45 -9.69 -14.83
C ASP A 127 38.03 -8.66 -13.87
N SER A 128 37.86 -7.37 -14.18
CA SER A 128 38.33 -6.27 -13.33
C SER A 128 37.52 -6.22 -12.03
N LEU A 129 36.18 -6.26 -12.15
CA LEU A 129 35.26 -6.22 -11.02
C LEU A 129 35.48 -7.38 -10.04
N TYR A 130 35.75 -8.58 -10.54
CA TYR A 130 36.04 -9.77 -9.74
C TYR A 130 37.32 -9.64 -8.90
N ARG A 131 38.30 -8.86 -9.38
CA ARG A 131 39.58 -8.65 -8.71
C ARG A 131 39.47 -7.59 -7.62
N THR A 132 38.83 -6.47 -7.91
CA THR A 132 38.93 -5.25 -7.10
C THR A 132 37.75 -5.05 -6.16
N ASP A 133 36.58 -4.78 -6.72
CA ASP A 133 35.57 -3.98 -6.01
C ASP A 133 34.45 -4.81 -5.41
N VAL A 134 34.27 -6.04 -5.89
CA VAL A 134 33.10 -6.84 -5.58
C VAL A 134 33.48 -8.30 -5.32
N ARG A 135 32.71 -8.98 -4.47
CA ARG A 135 32.78 -10.43 -4.27
C ARG A 135 31.43 -11.05 -4.59
N VAL A 136 31.47 -12.10 -5.40
CA VAL A 136 30.38 -13.07 -5.49
C VAL A 136 30.75 -14.20 -4.56
N LEU A 137 29.90 -14.46 -3.58
CA LEU A 137 30.15 -15.42 -2.52
C LEU A 137 29.04 -16.47 -2.53
N GLN A 138 29.40 -17.65 -2.03
CA GLN A 138 28.44 -18.69 -1.71
C GLN A 138 28.56 -18.98 -0.21
N HIS A 139 27.45 -19.18 0.50
CA HIS A 139 27.51 -19.47 1.94
C HIS A 139 26.53 -20.55 2.38
N ILE A 140 26.84 -21.15 3.54
CA ILE A 140 25.94 -22.02 4.29
C ILE A 140 25.84 -21.44 5.69
N LEU A 141 24.64 -21.04 6.11
CA LEU A 141 24.34 -20.60 7.48
C LEU A 141 23.84 -21.78 8.30
N PHE A 142 24.36 -21.90 9.52
CA PHE A 142 23.82 -22.71 10.60
C PHE A 142 23.34 -21.76 11.70
N GLY A 143 22.04 -21.59 11.80
CA GLY A 143 21.36 -20.64 12.66
C GLY A 143 21.57 -20.93 14.14
N ALA A 144 22.14 -19.97 14.86
CA ALA A 144 22.31 -20.03 16.32
C ALA A 144 22.01 -18.68 16.99
N ARG A 145 21.17 -17.86 16.36
CA ARG A 145 20.77 -16.55 16.89
C ARG A 145 20.12 -16.73 18.26
N ASN A 146 20.69 -16.08 19.27
CA ASN A 146 20.23 -16.15 20.67
C ASN A 146 20.11 -17.58 21.23
N ALA A 147 20.82 -18.54 20.64
CA ALA A 147 20.77 -19.93 21.08
C ALA A 147 21.50 -20.09 22.42
N PRO A 148 20.98 -20.91 23.36
CA PRO A 148 21.68 -21.20 24.60
C PRO A 148 22.99 -21.96 24.32
N PRO A 149 23.99 -21.90 25.23
CA PRO A 149 25.32 -22.44 24.99
C PRO A 149 25.38 -23.88 24.45
N PRO A 150 24.56 -24.84 24.95
CA PRO A 150 24.56 -26.21 24.42
C PRO A 150 24.10 -26.31 22.95
N VAL A 151 23.10 -25.52 22.58
CA VAL A 151 22.57 -25.47 21.21
C VAL A 151 23.57 -24.79 20.28
N LYS A 152 24.21 -23.72 20.75
CA LYS A 152 25.26 -23.01 20.01
C LYS A 152 26.44 -23.94 19.73
N GLU A 153 26.89 -24.70 20.72
CA GLU A 153 27.98 -25.67 20.55
C GLU A 153 27.61 -26.83 19.62
N ALA A 154 26.39 -27.37 19.73
CA ALA A 154 25.91 -28.39 18.79
C ALA A 154 25.86 -27.85 17.34
N THR A 155 25.46 -26.59 17.16
CA THR A 155 25.40 -25.94 15.85
C THR A 155 26.79 -25.69 15.27
N ARG A 156 27.76 -25.28 16.11
CA ARG A 156 29.17 -25.19 15.72
C ARG A 156 29.67 -26.54 15.19
N LYS A 157 29.42 -27.63 15.92
CA LYS A 157 29.84 -28.98 15.51
C LYS A 157 29.23 -29.42 14.17
N LYS A 158 27.97 -29.05 13.90
CA LYS A 158 27.35 -29.27 12.58
C LYS A 158 28.07 -28.51 11.46
N ALA A 159 28.41 -27.25 11.70
CA ALA A 159 29.17 -26.43 10.75
C ALA A 159 30.56 -27.02 10.50
N GLU A 160 31.26 -27.46 11.55
CA GLU A 160 32.57 -28.11 11.45
C GLU A 160 32.50 -29.44 10.68
N ALA A 161 31.51 -30.28 10.96
CA ALA A 161 31.29 -31.53 10.24
C ALA A 161 31.00 -31.29 8.75
N THR A 162 30.25 -30.23 8.44
CA THR A 162 29.98 -29.83 7.04
C THR A 162 31.25 -29.33 6.37
N LEU A 163 32.07 -28.54 7.05
CA LEU A 163 33.36 -28.09 6.54
C LEU A 163 34.28 -29.26 6.21
N VAL A 164 34.28 -30.33 7.01
CA VAL A 164 35.01 -31.56 6.69
C VAL A 164 34.51 -32.20 5.39
N ARG A 165 33.19 -32.22 5.14
CA ARG A 165 32.61 -32.73 3.88
C ARG A 165 33.04 -31.85 2.69
N VAL A 166 32.97 -30.53 2.83
CA VAL A 166 33.41 -29.58 1.78
C VAL A 166 34.90 -29.80 1.46
N ARG A 167 35.75 -29.92 2.48
CA ARG A 167 37.19 -30.19 2.30
C ARG A 167 37.49 -31.54 1.65
N LYS A 168 36.57 -32.50 1.74
CA LYS A 168 36.64 -33.80 1.04
C LYS A 168 36.08 -33.77 -0.39
N GLY A 169 35.68 -32.59 -0.90
CA GLY A 169 35.20 -32.41 -2.27
C GLY A 169 33.69 -32.54 -2.43
N ALA A 170 32.90 -32.49 -1.35
CA ALA A 170 31.45 -32.42 -1.48
C ALA A 170 31.02 -31.09 -2.16
N ASP A 171 30.01 -31.18 -3.03
CA ASP A 171 29.48 -30.02 -3.76
C ASP A 171 28.86 -29.00 -2.80
N PHE A 172 29.39 -27.77 -2.81
CA PHE A 172 28.97 -26.72 -1.88
C PHE A 172 27.52 -26.27 -2.13
N SER A 173 27.09 -26.19 -3.39
CA SER A 173 25.74 -25.78 -3.79
C SER A 173 24.68 -26.77 -3.31
N ARG A 174 24.99 -28.06 -3.44
CA ARG A 174 24.16 -29.15 -2.95
C ARG A 174 24.07 -29.12 -1.43
N LEU A 175 25.20 -28.95 -0.73
CA LEU A 175 25.22 -28.83 0.72
C LEU A 175 24.45 -27.60 1.21
N ALA A 176 24.56 -26.46 0.53
CA ALA A 176 23.80 -25.25 0.84
C ALA A 176 22.29 -25.46 0.66
N SER A 177 21.90 -26.24 -0.34
CA SER A 177 20.50 -26.59 -0.57
C SER A 177 19.97 -27.60 0.45
N GLU A 178 20.80 -28.55 0.88
CA GLU A 178 20.46 -29.60 1.87
C GLU A 178 20.39 -29.06 3.31
N LEU A 179 21.34 -28.21 3.73
CA LEU A 179 21.55 -27.78 5.12
C LEU A 179 20.84 -26.45 5.45
N TYR A 180 19.65 -26.34 4.89
CA TYR A 180 18.80 -25.15 4.80
C TYR A 180 18.50 -24.42 6.13
N GLU A 181 19.14 -23.28 6.39
CA GLU A 181 18.78 -22.40 7.53
C GLU A 181 18.85 -20.87 7.24
N ASP A 182 19.12 -20.44 5.99
CA ASP A 182 19.04 -19.04 5.53
C ASP A 182 17.90 -18.82 4.51
N PRO A 183 16.86 -18.02 4.81
CA PRO A 183 15.79 -17.73 3.86
C PRO A 183 16.23 -16.85 2.68
N GLY A 184 17.31 -16.07 2.78
CA GLY A 184 17.69 -15.05 1.78
C GLY A 184 18.48 -15.55 0.57
N SER A 185 19.21 -16.67 0.69
CA SER A 185 20.03 -17.26 -0.38
C SER A 185 19.54 -18.65 -0.83
N LYS A 186 18.40 -19.09 -0.27
CA LYS A 186 17.81 -20.41 -0.48
C LYS A 186 17.57 -20.74 -1.95
N SER A 187 16.93 -19.82 -2.67
CA SER A 187 16.48 -20.05 -4.05
C SER A 187 17.63 -20.12 -5.06
N ASP A 188 18.85 -19.80 -4.62
CA ASP A 188 20.01 -19.65 -5.48
C ASP A 188 21.21 -20.47 -4.98
N SER A 189 20.94 -21.65 -4.40
CA SER A 189 21.96 -22.61 -3.96
C SER A 189 23.05 -22.00 -3.05
N GLY A 190 22.68 -21.04 -2.19
CA GLY A 190 23.59 -20.36 -1.27
C GLY A 190 24.41 -19.23 -1.88
N PHE A 191 24.22 -18.87 -3.16
CA PHE A 191 24.85 -17.68 -3.73
C PHE A 191 24.28 -16.41 -3.09
N LEU A 192 25.18 -15.45 -2.85
CA LEU A 192 24.83 -14.10 -2.42
C LEU A 192 24.99 -13.13 -3.60
N PRO A 193 24.20 -12.05 -3.66
CA PRO A 193 24.35 -11.01 -4.67
C PRO A 193 25.78 -10.44 -4.68
N PRO A 194 26.32 -10.05 -5.85
CA PRO A 194 27.62 -9.38 -5.94
C PRO A 194 27.68 -8.20 -4.97
N SER A 195 28.61 -8.25 -4.02
CA SER A 195 28.64 -7.34 -2.88
C SER A 195 30.00 -6.65 -2.71
N PRO A 196 30.04 -5.32 -2.53
CA PRO A 196 31.26 -4.61 -2.18
C PRO A 196 31.63 -4.86 -0.71
N LYS A 197 32.84 -4.42 -0.32
CA LYS A 197 33.32 -4.51 1.06
C LYS A 197 32.44 -3.70 1.99
N GLY A 198 32.20 -4.22 3.20
CA GLY A 198 31.33 -3.60 4.20
C GLY A 198 29.84 -3.85 4.00
N ARG A 199 29.44 -4.66 3.01
CA ARG A 199 28.03 -5.03 2.81
C ARG A 199 27.51 -5.99 3.88
N PHE A 200 28.38 -6.83 4.44
CA PHE A 200 28.04 -7.83 5.45
C PHE A 200 28.52 -7.44 6.86
N VAL A 201 28.02 -8.13 7.89
CA VAL A 201 28.53 -7.96 9.27
C VAL A 201 30.03 -8.22 9.33
N ALA A 202 30.74 -7.49 10.20
CA ALA A 202 32.19 -7.39 10.17
C ALA A 202 32.94 -8.73 10.15
N SER A 203 32.49 -9.74 10.90
CA SER A 203 33.14 -11.07 10.93
C SER A 203 32.97 -11.84 9.63
N PHE A 204 31.79 -11.75 9.00
CA PHE A 204 31.52 -12.35 7.69
C PHE A 204 32.32 -11.63 6.60
N ASP A 205 32.26 -10.30 6.56
CA ASP A 205 32.92 -9.49 5.55
C ASP A 205 34.45 -9.69 5.60
N SER A 206 35.04 -9.67 6.79
CA SER A 206 36.48 -9.90 6.97
C SER A 206 36.92 -11.27 6.46
N ALA A 207 36.15 -12.32 6.78
CA ALA A 207 36.45 -13.67 6.31
C ALA A 207 36.27 -13.79 4.78
N ALA A 208 35.19 -13.25 4.22
CA ALA A 208 34.90 -13.29 2.80
C ALA A 208 35.98 -12.59 1.96
N TRP A 209 36.48 -11.44 2.41
CA TRP A 209 37.50 -10.66 1.70
C TRP A 209 38.90 -11.24 1.82
N ALA A 210 39.15 -12.10 2.81
CA ALA A 210 40.41 -12.83 2.95
C ALA A 210 40.52 -14.05 2.01
N LEU A 211 39.40 -14.54 1.45
CA LEU A 211 39.40 -15.72 0.58
C LEU A 211 39.99 -15.44 -0.79
N GLN A 212 40.85 -16.35 -1.26
CA GLN A 212 41.27 -16.41 -2.65
C GLN A 212 40.20 -17.11 -3.52
N PRO A 213 40.22 -16.89 -4.85
CA PRO A 213 39.37 -17.63 -5.78
C PRO A 213 39.42 -19.15 -5.55
N GLY A 214 38.25 -19.78 -5.47
CA GLY A 214 38.09 -21.21 -5.19
C GLY A 214 38.14 -21.61 -3.72
N GLN A 215 38.53 -20.71 -2.80
CA GLN A 215 38.68 -21.06 -1.38
C GLN A 215 37.36 -21.07 -0.62
N THR A 216 37.34 -21.89 0.44
CA THR A 216 36.30 -21.90 1.48
C THR A 216 36.91 -21.52 2.82
N SER A 217 36.20 -20.73 3.61
CA SER A 217 36.60 -20.28 4.94
C SER A 217 36.64 -21.42 5.96
N GLY A 218 37.20 -21.14 7.14
CA GLY A 218 36.84 -21.87 8.35
C GLY A 218 35.38 -21.60 8.76
N VAL A 219 34.98 -22.13 9.92
CA VAL A 219 33.69 -21.79 10.53
C VAL A 219 33.75 -20.35 11.05
N VAL A 220 32.93 -19.47 10.47
CA VAL A 220 32.86 -18.05 10.83
C VAL A 220 31.65 -17.82 11.72
N GLU A 221 31.87 -17.28 12.92
CA GLU A 221 30.80 -16.94 13.84
C GLU A 221 30.30 -15.51 13.61
N THR A 222 28.97 -15.36 13.57
CA THR A 222 28.28 -14.07 13.45
C THR A 222 27.10 -14.03 14.43
N PRO A 223 26.41 -12.89 14.61
CA PRO A 223 25.17 -12.83 15.40
C PRO A 223 24.04 -13.72 14.86
N PHE A 224 24.13 -14.20 13.63
CA PHE A 224 23.15 -15.08 12.99
C PHE A 224 23.43 -16.56 13.29
N GLY A 225 24.67 -16.90 13.63
CA GLY A 225 25.11 -18.27 13.87
C GLY A 225 26.48 -18.53 13.27
N PHE A 226 26.65 -19.70 12.65
CA PHE A 226 27.91 -20.15 12.06
C PHE A 226 27.81 -20.21 10.55
N HIS A 227 28.83 -19.73 9.85
CA HIS A 227 28.87 -19.65 8.40
C HIS A 227 30.06 -20.42 7.84
N LEU A 228 29.83 -21.12 6.74
CA LEU A 228 30.87 -21.50 5.78
C LEU A 228 30.75 -20.57 4.58
N ILE A 229 31.85 -19.95 4.16
CA ILE A 229 31.87 -18.97 3.09
C ILE A 229 32.82 -19.46 2.01
N ARG A 230 32.36 -19.51 0.76
CA ARG A 230 33.15 -19.85 -0.41
C ARG A 230 33.23 -18.63 -1.32
N ARG A 231 34.42 -18.41 -1.90
CA ARG A 231 34.62 -17.47 -3.01
C ARG A 231 34.80 -18.29 -4.29
N PRO A 232 33.75 -18.51 -5.10
CA PRO A 232 33.88 -19.26 -6.33
C PRO A 232 34.88 -18.59 -7.31
N PRO A 233 35.57 -19.36 -8.16
CA PRO A 233 36.44 -18.83 -9.21
C PRO A 233 35.63 -18.05 -10.26
N LEU A 234 36.28 -17.13 -10.97
CA LEU A 234 35.64 -16.26 -11.97
C LEU A 234 34.79 -17.03 -12.99
N GLY A 235 35.25 -18.17 -13.47
CA GLY A 235 34.51 -19.00 -14.43
C GLY A 235 33.12 -19.44 -13.95
N GLU A 236 32.93 -19.64 -12.64
CA GLU A 236 31.64 -20.01 -12.04
C GLU A 236 30.70 -18.82 -11.84
N VAL A 237 31.22 -17.58 -11.84
CA VAL A 237 30.45 -16.38 -11.46
C VAL A 237 30.47 -15.28 -12.51
N ARG A 238 31.09 -15.50 -13.68
CA ARG A 238 31.19 -14.51 -14.76
C ARG A 238 29.81 -13.97 -15.15
N GLY A 239 28.84 -14.85 -15.43
CA GLY A 239 27.48 -14.43 -15.79
C GLY A 239 26.83 -13.52 -14.73
N ARG A 240 26.99 -13.84 -13.44
CA ARG A 240 26.47 -13.01 -12.34
C ARG A 240 27.11 -11.62 -12.27
N LEU A 241 28.38 -11.52 -12.62
CA LEU A 241 29.08 -10.25 -12.70
C LEU A 241 28.68 -9.46 -13.93
N ASP A 242 28.48 -10.13 -15.07
CA ASP A 242 27.97 -9.52 -16.30
C ASP A 242 26.56 -8.95 -16.08
N ASP A 243 25.68 -9.71 -15.41
CA ASP A 243 24.34 -9.25 -15.05
C ASP A 243 24.38 -8.04 -14.11
N PHE A 244 25.24 -8.08 -13.08
CA PHE A 244 25.42 -6.95 -12.16
C PHE A 244 26.00 -5.71 -12.84
N LEU A 245 26.93 -5.89 -13.78
CA LEU A 245 27.48 -4.79 -14.58
C LEU A 245 26.41 -4.21 -15.50
N LEU A 246 25.58 -5.05 -16.11
CA LEU A 246 24.46 -4.62 -16.95
C LEU A 246 23.43 -3.87 -16.13
N GLU A 247 23.06 -4.34 -14.94
CA GLU A 247 22.14 -3.67 -14.02
C GLU A 247 22.70 -2.30 -13.59
N ARG A 248 23.98 -2.23 -13.22
CA ARG A 248 24.62 -0.97 -12.81
C ARG A 248 24.76 0.03 -13.97
N ALA A 249 25.13 -0.46 -15.15
CA ALA A 249 25.18 0.36 -16.35
C ALA A 249 23.77 0.85 -16.72
N GLY A 250 22.78 -0.04 -16.64
CA GLY A 250 21.37 0.26 -16.82
C GLY A 250 20.89 1.39 -15.93
N ALA A 251 21.06 1.27 -14.61
CA ALA A 251 20.62 2.29 -13.66
C ALA A 251 21.27 3.68 -13.91
N ALA A 252 22.55 3.72 -14.29
CA ALA A 252 23.23 4.97 -14.61
C ALA A 252 22.74 5.58 -15.93
N VAL A 253 22.56 4.74 -16.95
CA VAL A 253 22.03 5.15 -18.26
C VAL A 253 20.57 5.59 -18.14
N ASP A 254 19.77 4.94 -17.29
CA ASP A 254 18.37 5.27 -17.03
C ASP A 254 18.24 6.64 -16.38
N SER A 255 18.98 6.88 -15.29
CA SER A 255 18.97 8.19 -14.62
C SER A 255 19.36 9.30 -15.59
N THR A 256 20.46 9.11 -16.33
CA THR A 256 20.93 10.08 -17.33
C THR A 256 19.92 10.28 -18.46
N PHE A 257 19.30 9.20 -18.92
CA PHE A 257 18.32 9.25 -20.00
C PHE A 257 17.05 9.98 -19.55
N MET A 258 16.51 9.65 -18.39
CA MET A 258 15.30 10.28 -17.84
C MET A 258 15.52 11.78 -17.57
N ASP A 259 16.70 12.16 -17.08
CA ASP A 259 17.09 13.56 -16.93
C ASP A 259 17.20 14.27 -18.29
N SER A 260 17.82 13.63 -19.28
CA SER A 260 17.89 14.16 -20.65
C SER A 260 16.50 14.33 -21.28
N LEU A 261 15.58 13.41 -20.99
CA LEU A 261 14.21 13.43 -21.47
C LEU A 261 13.44 14.61 -20.85
N ALA A 262 13.63 14.83 -19.54
CA ALA A 262 13.06 15.96 -18.83
C ALA A 262 13.57 17.29 -19.36
N GLN A 263 14.88 17.40 -19.62
CA GLN A 263 15.49 18.62 -20.14
C GLN A 263 15.06 18.88 -21.60
N ALA A 264 15.13 17.87 -22.47
CA ALA A 264 14.77 18.00 -23.89
C ALA A 264 13.29 18.37 -24.09
N ASN A 265 12.42 17.90 -23.21
CA ASN A 265 11.00 18.22 -23.22
C ASN A 265 10.63 19.39 -22.31
N LYS A 266 11.58 20.04 -21.64
CA LYS A 266 11.32 21.19 -20.77
C LYS A 266 10.19 20.93 -19.75
N ILE A 267 10.30 19.85 -18.98
CA ILE A 267 9.29 19.52 -17.95
C ILE A 267 9.28 20.62 -16.89
N ASP A 268 8.13 21.28 -16.79
CA ASP A 268 7.83 22.31 -15.83
C ASP A 268 6.68 21.86 -14.93
N ILE A 269 6.86 21.91 -13.61
CA ILE A 269 5.84 21.50 -12.64
C ILE A 269 5.14 22.77 -12.17
N GLU A 270 3.82 22.80 -12.23
CA GLU A 270 3.04 23.97 -11.80
C GLU A 270 3.32 24.30 -10.32
N ASP A 271 3.35 25.59 -9.99
CA ASP A 271 3.62 26.05 -8.61
C ASP A 271 2.56 25.53 -7.63
N ASP A 272 1.31 25.38 -8.09
CA ASP A 272 0.19 24.87 -7.30
C ASP A 272 0.05 23.33 -7.35
N ALA A 273 0.92 22.63 -8.08
CA ALA A 273 0.85 21.18 -8.29
C ALA A 273 0.71 20.38 -6.98
N PRO A 274 1.44 20.67 -5.88
CA PRO A 274 1.25 19.96 -4.61
C PRO A 274 -0.17 20.08 -4.05
N ALA A 275 -0.77 21.27 -4.13
CA ALA A 275 -2.14 21.50 -3.66
C ALA A 275 -3.14 20.77 -4.55
N THR A 276 -2.96 20.87 -5.87
CA THR A 276 -3.76 20.17 -6.89
C THR A 276 -3.70 18.64 -6.70
N ILE A 277 -2.52 18.08 -6.49
CA ILE A 277 -2.33 16.64 -6.23
C ILE A 277 -3.04 16.21 -4.95
N ARG A 278 -2.89 16.95 -3.84
CA ARG A 278 -3.57 16.60 -2.58
C ARG A 278 -5.08 16.64 -2.72
N SER A 279 -5.60 17.66 -3.40
CA SER A 279 -7.04 17.75 -3.71
C SER A 279 -7.50 16.55 -4.52
N ALA A 280 -6.78 16.21 -5.60
CA ALA A 280 -7.07 15.06 -6.43
C ALA A 280 -7.00 13.72 -5.67
N LEU A 281 -6.05 13.54 -4.76
CA LEU A 281 -5.95 12.30 -3.95
C LEU A 281 -7.03 12.21 -2.87
N GLY A 282 -7.53 13.35 -2.38
CA GLY A 282 -8.62 13.43 -1.40
C GLY A 282 -10.01 13.22 -2.04
N ALA A 283 -10.17 13.65 -3.28
CA ALA A 283 -11.41 13.59 -4.06
C ALA A 283 -11.17 12.90 -5.42
N ALA A 284 -10.60 11.69 -5.38
CA ALA A 284 -10.12 10.99 -6.57
C ALA A 284 -11.23 10.64 -7.56
N GLU A 285 -12.43 10.36 -7.06
CA GLU A 285 -13.58 10.02 -7.89
C GLU A 285 -14.18 11.26 -8.58
N GLU A 286 -14.29 12.37 -7.87
CA GLU A 286 -14.74 13.64 -8.42
C GLU A 286 -13.73 14.20 -9.44
N SER A 287 -12.45 14.03 -9.13
CA SER A 287 -11.33 14.54 -9.95
C SER A 287 -10.98 13.64 -11.13
N ARG A 288 -11.65 12.50 -11.31
CA ARG A 288 -11.26 11.47 -12.30
C ARG A 288 -11.27 11.95 -13.76
N ARG A 289 -12.01 13.02 -14.06
CA ARG A 289 -12.09 13.67 -15.39
C ARG A 289 -11.53 15.10 -15.38
N SER A 290 -10.79 15.48 -14.33
CA SER A 290 -10.24 16.82 -14.23
C SER A 290 -9.11 17.00 -15.25
N GLU A 291 -9.25 18.02 -16.09
CA GLU A 291 -8.23 18.45 -17.05
C GLU A 291 -7.26 19.48 -16.44
N GLN A 292 -7.35 19.75 -15.13
CA GLN A 292 -6.43 20.66 -14.47
C GLN A 292 -4.98 20.15 -14.61
N THR A 293 -4.11 21.05 -15.05
CA THR A 293 -2.69 20.77 -15.30
C THR A 293 -1.92 20.60 -13.99
N ILE A 294 -1.01 19.62 -13.95
CA ILE A 294 -0.04 19.38 -12.87
C ILE A 294 1.38 19.71 -13.36
N ALA A 295 1.67 19.43 -14.63
CA ALA A 295 2.95 19.72 -15.25
C ALA A 295 2.80 19.99 -16.74
N ASN A 296 3.62 20.90 -17.26
CA ASN A 296 3.73 21.17 -18.69
C ASN A 296 5.01 20.54 -19.25
N TYR A 297 4.96 20.18 -20.53
CA TYR A 297 6.15 19.80 -21.28
C TYR A 297 5.97 20.10 -22.77
N LYS A 298 7.05 19.98 -23.53
CA LYS A 298 7.04 20.19 -24.98
C LYS A 298 6.12 19.17 -25.66
N GLY A 299 5.00 19.66 -26.17
CA GLY A 299 4.03 18.87 -26.92
C GLY A 299 2.92 18.26 -26.07
N GLY A 300 2.72 18.70 -24.82
CA GLY A 300 1.59 18.27 -24.00
C GLY A 300 1.70 18.69 -22.55
N GLU A 301 0.83 18.10 -21.74
CA GLU A 301 0.74 18.33 -20.30
C GLU A 301 0.46 17.02 -19.57
N LEU A 302 0.70 17.02 -18.26
CA LEU A 302 0.21 16.02 -17.33
C LEU A 302 -0.99 16.61 -16.60
N THR A 303 -2.19 16.10 -16.87
CA THR A 303 -3.43 16.54 -16.18
C THR A 303 -3.71 15.70 -14.93
N VAL A 304 -4.62 16.18 -14.08
CA VAL A 304 -5.14 15.43 -12.92
C VAL A 304 -5.73 14.08 -13.33
N GLN A 305 -6.49 14.00 -14.43
CA GLN A 305 -7.01 12.73 -14.93
C GLN A 305 -5.88 11.74 -15.27
N GLN A 306 -4.85 12.19 -15.98
CA GLN A 306 -3.71 11.35 -16.36
C GLN A 306 -2.90 10.93 -15.13
N PHE A 307 -2.68 11.84 -14.18
CA PHE A 307 -2.05 11.55 -12.90
C PHE A 307 -2.83 10.49 -12.12
N LEU A 308 -4.14 10.65 -11.96
CA LEU A 308 -4.98 9.70 -11.24
C LEU A 308 -5.03 8.33 -11.92
N ARG A 309 -4.95 8.28 -13.26
CA ARG A 309 -4.81 7.01 -13.99
C ARG A 309 -3.57 6.26 -13.52
N TRP A 310 -2.41 6.91 -13.48
CA TRP A 310 -1.17 6.31 -12.98
C TRP A 310 -1.25 5.90 -11.51
N VAL A 311 -1.78 6.79 -10.67
CA VAL A 311 -1.90 6.58 -9.23
C VAL A 311 -2.76 5.35 -8.91
N ARG A 312 -3.88 5.12 -9.64
CA ARG A 312 -4.74 3.93 -9.46
C ARG A 312 -4.08 2.60 -9.84
N ALA A 313 -3.00 2.63 -10.63
CA ALA A 313 -2.21 1.44 -10.93
C ALA A 313 -1.19 1.10 -9.84
N LEU A 314 -0.93 2.01 -8.88
CA LEU A 314 0.02 1.77 -7.81
C LEU A 314 -0.57 0.87 -6.71
N PRO A 315 0.27 0.09 -6.00
CA PRO A 315 -0.18 -0.67 -4.85
C PRO A 315 -0.75 0.26 -3.76
N PRO A 316 -1.82 -0.14 -3.03
CA PRO A 316 -2.54 0.73 -2.10
C PRO A 316 -1.68 1.40 -1.03
N GLN A 317 -0.60 0.74 -0.58
CA GLN A 317 0.34 1.31 0.40
C GLN A 317 1.03 2.60 -0.07
N TYR A 318 1.29 2.74 -1.37
CA TYR A 318 1.94 3.93 -1.93
C TYR A 318 1.00 5.13 -1.94
N LEU A 319 -0.31 4.90 -2.10
CA LEU A 319 -1.32 5.97 -2.06
C LEU A 319 -1.33 6.67 -0.71
N GLN A 320 -1.22 5.92 0.39
CA GLN A 320 -1.20 6.48 1.73
C GLN A 320 0.06 7.30 1.98
N GLN A 321 1.22 6.82 1.51
CA GLN A 321 2.47 7.57 1.58
C GLN A 321 2.39 8.87 0.79
N LEU A 322 1.78 8.83 -0.40
CA LEU A 322 1.63 10.00 -1.26
C LEU A 322 0.68 11.04 -0.65
N LYS A 323 -0.42 10.60 -0.01
CA LYS A 323 -1.33 11.50 0.72
C LYS A 323 -0.64 12.21 1.89
N ALA A 324 0.33 11.56 2.53
CA ALA A 324 1.10 12.10 3.64
C ALA A 324 2.37 12.86 3.23
N ALA A 325 2.65 12.97 1.92
CA ALA A 325 3.91 13.52 1.42
C ALA A 325 4.00 15.05 1.53
N ASP A 326 5.21 15.55 1.77
CA ASP A 326 5.54 16.97 1.68
C ASP A 326 5.54 17.47 0.22
N ASP A 327 5.50 18.80 0.04
CA ASP A 327 5.44 19.43 -1.29
C ASP A 327 6.61 19.00 -2.18
N SER A 328 7.82 18.93 -1.62
CA SER A 328 9.00 18.54 -2.37
C SER A 328 8.88 17.13 -2.95
N THR A 329 8.27 16.23 -2.20
CA THR A 329 8.04 14.83 -2.57
C THR A 329 6.95 14.74 -3.62
N LEU A 330 5.87 15.51 -3.49
CA LEU A 330 4.82 15.59 -4.51
C LEU A 330 5.34 16.15 -5.84
N ILE A 331 6.19 17.19 -5.80
CA ILE A 331 6.84 17.76 -7.00
C ILE A 331 7.74 16.74 -7.67
N ARG A 332 8.59 16.03 -6.90
CA ARG A 332 9.44 14.96 -7.46
C ARG A 332 8.59 13.84 -8.07
N PHE A 333 7.51 13.45 -7.41
CA PHE A 333 6.61 12.41 -7.91
C PHE A 333 5.91 12.83 -9.21
N ALA A 334 5.39 14.06 -9.29
CA ALA A 334 4.81 14.61 -10.52
C ALA A 334 5.82 14.64 -11.67
N ARG A 335 7.07 15.03 -11.39
CA ARG A 335 8.16 15.00 -12.37
C ARG A 335 8.43 13.59 -12.89
N VAL A 336 8.52 12.59 -12.00
CA VAL A 336 8.73 11.18 -12.39
C VAL A 336 7.58 10.66 -13.24
N LEU A 337 6.32 10.95 -12.87
CA LEU A 337 5.18 10.56 -13.69
C LEU A 337 5.17 11.24 -15.07
N THR A 338 5.59 12.49 -15.14
CA THR A 338 5.72 13.21 -16.41
C THR A 338 6.83 12.57 -17.28
N GLN A 339 7.96 12.22 -16.68
CA GLN A 339 9.04 11.51 -17.38
C GLN A 339 8.57 10.13 -17.87
N ASN A 340 7.81 9.37 -17.08
CA ASN A 340 7.26 8.08 -17.50
C ASN A 340 6.27 8.23 -18.66
N THR A 341 5.46 9.28 -18.64
CA THR A 341 4.55 9.60 -19.76
C THR A 341 5.33 9.87 -21.04
N LEU A 342 6.40 10.65 -20.95
CA LEU A 342 7.30 10.91 -22.09
C LEU A 342 8.03 9.64 -22.54
N LEU A 343 8.47 8.78 -21.62
CA LEU A 343 9.13 7.51 -21.93
C LEU A 343 8.24 6.63 -22.81
N LEU A 344 6.97 6.49 -22.42
CA LEU A 344 6.00 5.74 -23.22
C LEU A 344 5.74 6.38 -24.58
N ARG A 345 5.76 7.72 -24.67
CA ARG A 345 5.65 8.44 -25.95
C ARG A 345 6.84 8.13 -26.86
N GLU A 346 8.07 8.12 -26.33
CA GLU A 346 9.27 7.75 -27.09
C GLU A 346 9.23 6.27 -27.51
N ALA A 347 8.75 5.38 -26.64
CA ALA A 347 8.53 3.97 -26.97
C ALA A 347 7.52 3.81 -28.12
N ASP A 348 6.42 4.57 -28.10
CA ASP A 348 5.45 4.59 -29.20
C ASP A 348 6.04 5.14 -30.50
N ALA A 349 6.82 6.22 -30.43
CA ALA A 349 7.51 6.79 -31.60
C ALA A 349 8.55 5.82 -32.19
N ALA A 350 9.17 4.99 -31.34
CA ALA A 350 10.07 3.92 -31.73
C ALA A 350 9.36 2.63 -32.19
N ASN A 351 8.02 2.64 -32.27
CA ASN A 351 7.19 1.47 -32.61
C ASN A 351 7.42 0.26 -31.71
N ILE A 352 7.72 0.49 -30.43
CA ILE A 352 7.82 -0.58 -29.44
C ILE A 352 6.43 -1.15 -29.17
N ARG A 353 6.29 -2.46 -29.41
CA ARG A 353 5.05 -3.22 -29.23
C ARG A 353 5.37 -4.53 -28.50
N PRO A 354 4.43 -5.04 -27.68
CA PRO A 354 4.52 -6.42 -27.24
C PRO A 354 4.59 -7.37 -28.43
N THR A 355 5.30 -8.47 -28.26
CA THR A 355 5.22 -9.60 -29.18
C THR A 355 3.81 -10.21 -29.17
N GLU A 356 3.47 -10.96 -30.22
CA GLU A 356 2.18 -11.66 -30.29
C GLU A 356 1.99 -12.64 -29.11
N LEU A 357 3.06 -13.32 -28.69
CA LEU A 357 3.01 -14.25 -27.57
C LEU A 357 2.76 -13.54 -26.24
N GLU A 358 3.44 -12.41 -25.99
CA GLU A 358 3.25 -11.59 -24.79
C GLU A 358 1.81 -11.06 -24.73
N TRP A 359 1.32 -10.49 -25.84
CA TRP A 359 -0.05 -10.00 -25.94
C TRP A 359 -1.07 -11.09 -25.65
N LYS A 360 -1.00 -12.23 -26.37
CA LYS A 360 -1.93 -13.35 -26.17
C LYS A 360 -1.86 -13.92 -24.75
N THR A 361 -0.70 -13.86 -24.10
CA THR A 361 -0.55 -14.30 -22.71
C THR A 361 -1.26 -13.36 -21.75
N MET A 362 -1.10 -12.04 -21.95
CA MET A 362 -1.77 -11.01 -21.16
C MET A 362 -3.29 -11.05 -21.35
N GLU A 363 -3.76 -11.15 -22.59
CA GLU A 363 -5.17 -11.25 -22.95
C GLU A 363 -5.82 -12.49 -22.31
N ARG A 364 -5.22 -13.69 -22.49
CA ARG A 364 -5.75 -14.91 -21.86
C ARG A 364 -5.80 -14.81 -20.34
N LYS A 365 -4.77 -14.24 -19.71
CA LYS A 365 -4.73 -14.05 -18.26
C LYS A 365 -5.88 -13.16 -17.81
N TYR A 366 -6.10 -12.04 -18.49
CA TYR A 366 -7.19 -11.12 -18.20
C TYR A 366 -8.56 -11.78 -18.36
N LEU A 367 -8.83 -12.42 -19.50
CA LEU A 367 -10.10 -13.11 -19.76
C LEU A 367 -10.36 -14.23 -18.74
N SER A 368 -9.33 -15.02 -18.42
CA SER A 368 -9.43 -16.06 -17.39
C SER A 368 -9.77 -15.50 -16.01
N GLN A 369 -9.25 -14.32 -15.64
CA GLN A 369 -9.60 -13.65 -14.39
C GLN A 369 -11.07 -13.23 -14.37
N LEU A 370 -11.60 -12.70 -15.48
CA LEU A 370 -13.01 -12.35 -15.59
C LEU A 370 -13.91 -13.57 -15.47
N ASP A 371 -13.58 -14.66 -16.16
CA ASP A 371 -14.38 -15.88 -16.15
C ASP A 371 -14.38 -16.54 -14.77
N THR A 372 -13.25 -16.54 -14.07
CA THR A 372 -13.17 -17.01 -12.68
C THR A 372 -14.04 -16.17 -11.76
N LEU A 373 -13.96 -14.83 -11.86
CA LEU A 373 -14.78 -13.95 -11.04
C LEU A 373 -16.27 -14.11 -11.33
N LYS A 374 -16.66 -14.23 -12.61
CA LYS A 374 -18.04 -14.52 -13.00
C LYS A 374 -18.52 -15.83 -12.39
N ALA A 375 -17.71 -16.89 -12.44
CA ALA A 375 -18.07 -18.18 -11.86
C ALA A 375 -18.25 -18.10 -10.34
N GLU A 376 -17.33 -17.45 -9.63
CA GLU A 376 -17.40 -17.25 -8.17
C GLU A 376 -18.62 -16.43 -7.75
N MET A 377 -19.02 -15.43 -8.54
CA MET A 377 -20.22 -14.63 -8.31
C MET A 377 -21.50 -15.30 -8.81
N GLY A 378 -21.43 -16.46 -9.47
CA GLY A 378 -22.60 -17.12 -10.08
C GLY A 378 -23.20 -16.34 -11.26
N LEU A 379 -22.38 -15.55 -11.96
CA LEU A 379 -22.74 -14.71 -13.10
C LEU A 379 -22.56 -15.41 -14.47
N THR A 380 -22.64 -16.74 -14.50
CA THR A 380 -22.46 -17.57 -15.71
C THR A 380 -23.75 -18.17 -16.24
N GLY A 381 -24.87 -17.96 -15.54
CA GLY A 381 -26.15 -18.55 -15.89
C GLY A 381 -26.74 -18.05 -17.21
N ALA A 382 -27.54 -18.91 -17.86
CA ALA A 382 -28.25 -18.55 -19.09
C ALA A 382 -29.22 -17.38 -18.89
N ASP A 383 -29.78 -17.23 -17.69
CA ASP A 383 -30.60 -16.09 -17.24
C ASP A 383 -29.91 -14.73 -17.36
N LEU A 384 -28.57 -14.69 -17.45
CA LEU A 384 -27.78 -13.47 -17.64
C LEU A 384 -27.34 -13.23 -19.09
N THR A 385 -27.50 -14.21 -19.97
CA THR A 385 -27.08 -14.13 -21.38
C THR A 385 -28.24 -14.29 -22.36
N ASP A 386 -29.41 -14.74 -21.89
CA ASP A 386 -30.62 -14.86 -22.68
C ASP A 386 -31.16 -13.46 -23.06
N THR A 387 -31.01 -13.14 -24.34
CA THR A 387 -31.45 -11.86 -24.90
C THR A 387 -32.97 -11.75 -25.04
N THR A 388 -33.72 -12.83 -24.83
CA THR A 388 -35.20 -12.80 -24.79
C THR A 388 -35.73 -12.19 -23.49
N VAL A 389 -34.94 -12.27 -22.40
CA VAL A 389 -35.20 -11.58 -21.13
C VAL A 389 -34.87 -10.10 -21.29
N SER A 390 -35.61 -9.20 -20.62
CA SER A 390 -35.30 -7.78 -20.70
C SER A 390 -33.95 -7.47 -20.04
N ALA A 391 -33.23 -6.45 -20.54
CA ALA A 391 -31.97 -6.03 -19.93
C ALA A 391 -32.14 -5.68 -18.44
N GLY A 392 -33.26 -5.04 -18.07
CA GLY A 392 -33.57 -4.70 -16.68
C GLY A 392 -33.76 -5.93 -15.78
N GLU A 393 -34.39 -6.99 -16.26
CA GLU A 393 -34.51 -8.25 -15.51
C GLU A 393 -33.16 -8.93 -15.33
N ARG A 394 -32.34 -9.02 -16.39
CA ARG A 394 -30.97 -9.56 -16.27
C ARG A 394 -30.12 -8.78 -15.29
N GLN A 395 -30.22 -7.45 -15.30
CA GLN A 395 -29.51 -6.57 -14.36
C GLN A 395 -29.95 -6.80 -12.90
N LYS A 396 -31.25 -7.04 -12.66
CA LYS A 396 -31.76 -7.41 -11.32
C LYS A 396 -31.20 -8.75 -10.85
N VAL A 397 -31.22 -9.76 -11.73
CA VAL A 397 -30.64 -11.09 -11.42
C VAL A 397 -29.16 -10.97 -11.09
N ALA A 398 -28.39 -10.23 -11.91
CA ALA A 398 -26.97 -9.99 -11.65
C ALA A 398 -26.73 -9.29 -10.31
N GLY A 399 -27.59 -8.33 -9.96
CA GLY A 399 -27.56 -7.66 -8.66
C GLY A 399 -27.77 -8.62 -7.49
N LEU A 400 -28.76 -9.52 -7.57
CA LEU A 400 -29.01 -10.53 -6.54
C LEU A 400 -27.84 -11.50 -6.38
N LYS A 401 -27.23 -11.92 -7.50
CA LYS A 401 -26.03 -12.77 -7.49
C LYS A 401 -24.83 -12.05 -6.84
N MET A 402 -24.66 -10.78 -7.12
CA MET A 402 -23.64 -9.95 -6.48
C MET A 402 -23.87 -9.82 -4.97
N GLU A 403 -25.09 -9.55 -4.50
CA GLU A 403 -25.40 -9.50 -3.06
C GLU A 403 -25.12 -10.84 -2.37
N GLN A 404 -25.48 -11.95 -3.01
CA GLN A 404 -25.18 -13.29 -2.50
C GLN A 404 -23.67 -13.55 -2.37
N TYR A 405 -22.86 -13.01 -3.29
CA TYR A 405 -21.40 -13.06 -3.20
C TYR A 405 -20.89 -12.28 -1.98
N PHE A 406 -21.40 -11.06 -1.74
CA PHE A 406 -21.06 -10.29 -0.53
C PHE A 406 -21.50 -10.97 0.77
N ASP A 407 -22.66 -11.62 0.80
CA ASP A 407 -23.09 -12.43 1.95
C ASP A 407 -22.11 -13.56 2.23
N ASN A 408 -21.63 -14.23 1.17
CA ASN A 408 -20.65 -15.30 1.30
C ASN A 408 -19.28 -14.78 1.78
N LEU A 409 -18.87 -13.58 1.34
CA LEU A 409 -17.66 -12.92 1.82
C LEU A 409 -17.72 -12.63 3.32
N ILE A 410 -18.82 -12.01 3.77
CA ILE A 410 -19.03 -11.64 5.17
C ILE A 410 -19.12 -12.89 6.06
N ALA A 411 -19.74 -13.96 5.54
CA ALA A 411 -19.82 -15.25 6.24
C ALA A 411 -18.50 -16.04 6.22
N GLY A 412 -17.44 -15.56 5.56
CA GLY A 412 -16.17 -16.27 5.41
C GLY A 412 -16.25 -17.54 4.56
N LYS A 413 -17.31 -17.70 3.75
CA LYS A 413 -17.51 -18.84 2.85
C LYS A 413 -16.72 -18.70 1.55
N THR A 414 -16.29 -17.49 1.21
CA THR A 414 -15.43 -17.20 0.07
C THR A 414 -14.46 -16.09 0.42
N THR A 415 -13.41 -15.92 -0.39
CA THR A 415 -12.44 -14.83 -0.27
C THR A 415 -12.67 -13.78 -1.36
N LEU A 416 -12.35 -12.52 -1.05
CA LEU A 416 -12.47 -11.42 -2.00
C LEU A 416 -11.40 -11.57 -3.08
N ARG A 417 -11.82 -11.73 -4.34
CA ARG A 417 -10.92 -11.74 -5.49
C ARG A 417 -10.90 -10.33 -6.11
N PRO A 418 -9.85 -9.53 -5.89
CA PRO A 418 -9.86 -8.12 -6.26
C PRO A 418 -10.07 -7.95 -7.77
N LEU A 419 -10.95 -7.02 -8.13
CA LEU A 419 -11.09 -6.56 -9.51
C LEU A 419 -9.82 -5.79 -9.91
N PRO A 420 -9.23 -6.03 -11.08
CA PRO A 420 -8.11 -5.20 -11.56
C PRO A 420 -8.49 -3.72 -11.53
N SER A 421 -7.64 -2.85 -10.97
CA SER A 421 -7.99 -1.44 -10.72
C SER A 421 -8.27 -0.66 -12.01
N ALA A 422 -7.56 -1.00 -13.09
CA ALA A 422 -7.81 -0.48 -14.43
C ALA A 422 -9.18 -0.91 -14.97
N LEU A 423 -9.61 -2.15 -14.73
CA LEU A 423 -10.97 -2.61 -15.07
C LEU A 423 -12.03 -1.88 -14.25
N ALA A 424 -11.85 -1.77 -12.93
CA ALA A 424 -12.76 -1.02 -12.07
C ALA A 424 -12.96 0.43 -12.56
N SER A 425 -11.84 1.11 -12.87
CA SER A 425 -11.84 2.47 -13.43
C SER A 425 -12.59 2.53 -14.76
N LEU A 426 -12.32 1.59 -15.66
CA LEU A 426 -12.98 1.52 -16.97
C LEU A 426 -14.49 1.33 -16.85
N LEU A 427 -14.94 0.52 -15.90
CA LEU A 427 -16.37 0.33 -15.63
C LEU A 427 -17.01 1.58 -15.02
N ARG A 428 -16.34 2.25 -14.05
CA ARG A 428 -16.77 3.55 -13.49
C ARG A 428 -16.85 4.67 -14.53
N GLU A 429 -16.07 4.57 -15.61
CA GLU A 429 -16.13 5.52 -16.73
C GLU A 429 -17.30 5.23 -17.68
N ARG A 430 -17.59 3.95 -17.93
CA ARG A 430 -18.57 3.48 -18.94
C ARG A 430 -19.99 3.28 -18.40
N LEU A 431 -20.15 3.14 -17.08
CA LEU A 431 -21.44 2.84 -16.45
C LEU A 431 -21.76 3.86 -15.33
N PRO A 432 -23.05 4.17 -15.11
CA PRO A 432 -23.46 5.14 -14.11
C PRO A 432 -23.31 4.59 -12.69
N PHE A 433 -22.78 5.41 -11.80
CA PHE A 433 -22.75 5.15 -10.36
C PHE A 433 -22.81 6.46 -9.57
N ARG A 434 -23.17 6.37 -8.29
CA ARG A 434 -23.19 7.48 -7.33
C ARG A 434 -22.86 6.95 -5.94
N ILE A 435 -22.06 7.70 -5.17
CA ILE A 435 -21.87 7.48 -3.74
C ILE A 435 -22.49 8.68 -3.01
N ASP A 436 -23.33 8.40 -2.01
CA ASP A 436 -24.05 9.39 -1.23
C ASP A 436 -23.43 9.52 0.17
N GLN A 437 -22.82 10.67 0.44
CA GLN A 437 -22.12 10.92 1.71
C GLN A 437 -23.04 10.94 2.93
N ALA A 438 -24.31 11.31 2.78
CA ALA A 438 -25.29 11.29 3.87
C ALA A 438 -25.68 9.85 4.21
N GLY A 439 -25.91 9.01 3.18
CA GLY A 439 -26.17 7.59 3.35
C GLY A 439 -24.98 6.84 3.95
N MET A 440 -23.76 7.18 3.53
CA MET A 440 -22.51 6.72 4.14
C MET A 440 -22.40 7.07 5.63
N SER A 441 -22.70 8.32 5.99
CA SER A 441 -22.67 8.76 7.38
C SER A 441 -23.67 7.98 8.22
N ARG A 442 -24.90 7.82 7.72
CA ARG A 442 -25.94 7.06 8.39
C ARG A 442 -25.55 5.61 8.61
N ALA A 443 -24.97 4.95 7.61
CA ALA A 443 -24.50 3.58 7.73
C ALA A 443 -23.45 3.42 8.84
N MET A 444 -22.52 4.38 8.94
CA MET A 444 -21.52 4.36 10.01
C MET A 444 -22.14 4.53 11.39
N ASP A 445 -23.16 5.38 11.53
CA ASP A 445 -23.83 5.60 12.81
C ASP A 445 -24.58 4.34 13.26
N ILE A 446 -25.33 3.70 12.35
CA ILE A 446 -25.98 2.40 12.59
C ILE A 446 -24.96 1.33 13.02
N ALA A 447 -23.83 1.22 12.31
CA ALA A 447 -22.83 0.20 12.61
C ALA A 447 -22.11 0.44 13.94
N LYS A 448 -21.86 1.71 14.31
CA LYS A 448 -21.27 2.06 15.61
C LYS A 448 -22.22 1.72 16.77
N GLU A 449 -23.51 2.00 16.60
CA GLU A 449 -24.55 1.65 17.59
C GLU A 449 -24.60 0.13 17.78
N ALA A 450 -24.72 -0.63 16.69
CA ALA A 450 -24.75 -2.10 16.74
C ALA A 450 -23.49 -2.69 17.41
N LYS A 451 -22.30 -2.11 17.15
CA LYS A 451 -21.07 -2.55 17.81
C LYS A 451 -21.04 -2.21 19.30
N ALA A 452 -21.50 -1.03 19.69
CA ALA A 452 -21.59 -0.64 21.10
C ALA A 452 -22.53 -1.57 21.89
N GLU A 453 -23.64 -1.97 21.30
CA GLU A 453 -24.56 -2.96 21.87
C GLU A 453 -23.90 -4.34 22.02
N ALA A 454 -23.21 -4.82 20.97
CA ALA A 454 -22.51 -6.10 21.00
C ALA A 454 -21.38 -6.14 22.05
N ASP A 455 -20.53 -5.10 22.09
CA ASP A 455 -19.44 -4.99 23.06
C ASP A 455 -19.97 -4.92 24.51
N SER A 456 -21.13 -4.27 24.71
CA SER A 456 -21.82 -4.21 26.01
C SER A 456 -22.39 -5.57 26.43
N ALA A 457 -22.94 -6.32 25.48
CA ALA A 457 -23.45 -7.68 25.73
C ALA A 457 -22.33 -8.68 26.05
N GLU A 458 -21.17 -8.58 25.37
CA GLU A 458 -19.99 -9.40 25.68
C GLU A 458 -19.38 -9.06 27.04
N GLY A 459 -19.34 -7.78 27.41
CA GLY A 459 -18.87 -7.32 28.73
C GLY A 459 -19.74 -7.78 29.91
N ALA A 460 -21.04 -7.97 29.68
CA ALA A 460 -21.97 -8.48 30.68
C ALA A 460 -21.87 -10.01 30.91
N GLY A 461 -21.22 -10.76 30.00
CA GLY A 461 -21.16 -12.22 30.01
C GLY A 461 -20.09 -12.87 30.88
N SER A 462 -19.24 -12.09 31.58
CA SER A 462 -18.24 -12.65 32.51
C SER A 462 -18.52 -12.26 33.96
N PRO A 463 -19.11 -13.13 34.79
CA PRO A 463 -19.07 -12.91 36.23
C PRO A 463 -17.61 -13.07 36.65
N VAL A 464 -16.96 -11.96 37.00
CA VAL A 464 -15.70 -11.99 37.75
C VAL A 464 -16.01 -12.70 39.07
N ARG A 465 -15.74 -14.00 39.16
CA ARG A 465 -15.57 -14.66 40.45
C ARG A 465 -14.39 -13.95 41.11
N ARG A 466 -14.67 -13.07 42.08
CA ARG A 466 -13.65 -12.66 43.05
C ARG A 466 -13.06 -13.96 43.62
N ALA A 467 -11.76 -14.15 43.45
CA ALA A 467 -11.05 -15.23 44.12
C ALA A 467 -11.42 -15.17 45.62
N PRO A 468 -11.68 -16.32 46.29
CA PRO A 468 -11.86 -16.32 47.73
C PRO A 468 -10.64 -15.65 48.36
N GLY A 469 -10.88 -14.61 49.16
CA GLY A 469 -9.80 -13.99 49.94
C GLY A 469 -9.10 -15.08 50.74
N GLY A 470 -7.76 -15.12 50.65
CA GLY A 470 -6.96 -16.02 51.47
C GLY A 470 -7.28 -15.81 52.95
N PRO A 471 -7.16 -16.86 53.78
CA PRO A 471 -7.54 -16.78 55.19
C PRO A 471 -6.76 -15.67 55.91
N PRO A 472 -7.40 -14.96 56.86
CA PRO A 472 -6.73 -13.89 57.60
C PRO A 472 -5.56 -14.46 58.40
N ILE A 473 -4.38 -13.86 58.24
CA ILE A 473 -3.19 -14.18 59.04
C ILE A 473 -3.41 -13.59 60.45
N PRO A 474 -3.46 -14.40 61.51
CA PRO A 474 -3.52 -13.88 62.87
C PRO A 474 -2.15 -13.31 63.26
N GLY A 475 -2.11 -12.04 63.71
CA GLY A 475 -0.98 -11.53 64.50
C GLY A 475 -0.05 -10.49 63.87
N ALA A 476 -0.47 -9.69 62.90
CA ALA A 476 0.25 -8.46 62.53
C ALA A 476 -0.45 -7.23 63.10
N GLY A 477 -0.26 -7.03 64.41
CA GLY A 477 -0.69 -5.83 65.13
C GLY A 477 0.02 -4.58 64.63
N ALA A 478 -0.71 -3.46 64.66
CA ALA A 478 -0.31 -2.15 64.21
C ALA A 478 1.01 -1.66 64.83
N LEU A 479 1.95 -1.22 63.99
CA LEU A 479 3.08 -0.41 64.43
C LEU A 479 2.66 1.07 64.49
N PRO A 480 3.03 1.81 65.55
CA PRO A 480 2.56 3.18 65.77
C PRO A 480 3.24 4.19 64.85
N ARG A 481 2.45 5.19 64.40
CA ARG A 481 2.89 6.33 63.59
C ARG A 481 3.79 7.28 64.39
N MET A 482 4.95 7.62 63.82
CA MET A 482 5.77 8.76 64.24
C MET A 482 5.17 10.08 63.72
N PRO A 483 5.21 11.17 64.50
CA PRO A 483 4.54 12.43 64.16
C PRO A 483 5.43 13.36 63.33
N GLY A 484 4.85 13.98 62.31
CA GLY A 484 5.44 15.14 61.62
C GLY A 484 5.51 15.00 60.10
N GLN A 485 4.39 15.23 59.41
CA GLN A 485 4.29 16.19 58.30
C GLN A 485 2.86 16.24 57.77
N PRO A 486 2.37 17.43 57.33
CA PRO A 486 0.94 17.70 57.18
C PRO A 486 0.40 17.25 55.83
N GLY A 487 -0.82 16.70 55.86
CA GLY A 487 -1.60 16.39 54.66
C GLY A 487 -2.05 17.64 53.93
N SER A 488 -1.89 17.63 52.60
CA SER A 488 -2.52 18.61 51.72
C SER A 488 -3.84 18.03 51.21
N THR A 489 -4.91 18.57 51.77
CA THR A 489 -6.27 18.53 51.23
C THR A 489 -6.39 19.49 50.05
N ARG A 490 -7.23 19.09 49.10
CA ARG A 490 -7.60 19.80 47.88
C ARG A 490 -8.68 20.86 48.15
N ALA A 491 -8.51 22.07 47.62
CA ALA A 491 -9.51 23.03 47.06
C ALA A 491 -8.98 24.50 47.14
N PRO A 492 -9.61 25.52 46.51
CA PRO A 492 -10.01 25.72 45.11
C PRO A 492 -9.47 27.06 44.53
N ALA A 493 -9.79 27.39 43.27
CA ALA A 493 -9.46 28.67 42.62
C ALA A 493 -10.47 29.80 42.93
N PRO A 494 -10.04 31.08 42.92
CA PRO A 494 -10.60 32.12 42.03
C PRO A 494 -9.47 33.04 41.50
N GLY A 495 -9.56 33.87 40.45
CA GLY A 495 -10.61 34.73 39.90
C GLY A 495 -9.90 35.99 39.36
N ALA A 496 -10.32 36.49 38.20
CA ALA A 496 -9.64 37.51 37.37
C ALA A 496 -9.68 38.96 37.89
N THR A 497 -8.71 39.82 37.51
CA THR A 497 -8.87 41.01 36.61
C THR A 497 -7.73 42.07 36.72
N ARG A 498 -7.22 42.44 35.53
CA ARG A 498 -6.53 43.65 34.94
C ARG A 498 -6.49 45.01 35.73
N PRO A 499 -5.87 46.11 35.20
CA PRO A 499 -4.66 46.30 34.33
C PRO A 499 -3.77 47.57 34.61
N ALA A 500 -2.53 47.60 34.02
CA ALA A 500 -1.72 48.73 33.43
C ALA A 500 -1.47 50.06 34.20
N PRO A 501 -0.64 51.05 33.71
CA PRO A 501 0.54 51.09 32.80
C PRO A 501 1.76 51.81 33.46
N THR A 502 2.98 51.85 32.90
CA THR A 502 3.67 52.92 32.08
C THR A 502 5.18 52.68 32.36
N GLY A 503 6.19 52.72 31.48
CA GLY A 503 6.55 53.64 30.40
C GLY A 503 8.08 53.91 30.51
N ALA A 504 8.75 54.18 29.37
CA ALA A 504 10.14 54.67 29.19
C ALA A 504 11.32 53.69 29.43
N ASP A 505 12.47 53.72 28.74
CA ASP A 505 12.95 54.28 27.47
C ASP A 505 14.43 53.79 27.33
N SER A 506 15.05 54.02 26.16
CA SER A 506 16.50 54.09 25.85
C SER A 506 17.25 52.85 25.31
N ALA A 507 17.23 52.75 23.98
CA ALA A 507 18.36 52.94 23.06
C ALA A 507 19.76 52.31 23.33
N ALA A 508 20.16 51.51 22.32
CA ALA A 508 21.43 51.53 21.58
C ALA A 508 22.76 51.14 22.26
N ARG A 509 23.39 50.07 21.73
CA ARG A 509 24.58 50.19 20.84
C ARG A 509 25.04 48.82 20.31
N LYS A 510 25.27 48.80 19.00
CA LYS A 510 26.12 47.87 18.22
C LYS A 510 27.62 48.27 18.41
N PRO A 511 28.63 47.47 18.00
CA PRO A 511 28.77 46.77 16.71
C PRO A 511 28.40 45.30 16.71
#